data_AF-A0A6V7HNM2-F1
#
_entry.id   AF-A0A6V7HNM2-F1
#
_cell.length_a   1.000
_cell.length_b   1.000
_cell.length_c   1.000
_cell.angle_alpha   90.00
_cell.angle_beta   90.00
_cell.angle_gamma   90.00
#
_symmetry.space_group_name_H-M   'P 1'
#
loop_
_entity.id
_entity.type
_entity.pdbx_description
1 polymer ?
#
loop_
_entity_poly.entity_id
_entity_poly.type
_entity_poly.pdbx_seq_one_letter_code
_entity_poly.pdbx_strand_id
1 'polypeptide(L)' 'HIGPAHNYRDSAMARQAIRDAGYEIALGAMPKSIGPLTFVFTGSGNVSQGGQEVFQELPHEYVTPESLRKVAEHG' A
#
# COMPACT_ATOMS: atom_id res chain seq x y z
N HIS A 1 3.76 12.81 -6.75
CA HIS A 1 3.12 12.10 -7.88
C HIS A 1 3.84 10.77 -8.07
N ILE A 2 3.12 9.65 -8.13
CA ILE A 2 3.71 8.31 -8.33
C ILE A 2 3.76 8.02 -9.82
N GLY A 3 4.95 7.82 -10.37
CA GLY A 3 5.17 7.46 -11.78
C GLY A 3 5.38 5.96 -12.00
N PRO A 4 5.40 5.51 -13.26
CA PRO A 4 5.81 4.15 -13.64
C PRO A 4 7.21 3.78 -13.12
N ALA A 5 7.47 2.49 -12.89
CA ALA A 5 8.70 2.01 -12.27
C ALA A 5 9.99 2.46 -12.98
N HIS A 6 9.99 2.57 -14.32
CA HIS A 6 11.17 2.99 -15.09
C HIS A 6 11.53 4.48 -14.94
N ASN A 7 10.70 5.28 -14.27
CA ASN A 7 11.01 6.67 -13.95
C ASN A 7 11.92 6.80 -12.72
N TYR A 8 12.10 5.72 -11.95
CA TYR A 8 12.98 5.70 -10.80
C TYR A 8 14.32 5.07 -11.19
N ARG A 9 15.42 5.72 -10.80
CA ARG A 9 16.77 5.22 -11.04
C ARG A 9 17.05 3.92 -10.29
N ASP A 10 16.46 3.78 -9.10
CA ASP A 10 16.59 2.64 -8.23
C ASP A 10 15.35 2.47 -7.33
N SER A 11 15.32 1.36 -6.58
CA SER A 11 14.21 1.04 -5.67
C SER A 11 14.12 1.98 -4.47
N ALA A 12 15.23 2.63 -4.05
CA ALA A 12 15.20 3.57 -2.93
C ALA A 12 14.41 4.83 -3.30
N MET A 13 14.60 5.36 -4.52
CA MET A 13 13.81 6.48 -5.03
C MET A 13 12.32 6.12 -5.15
N ALA A 14 11.99 4.93 -5.66
CA ALA A 14 10.62 4.46 -5.76
C ALA A 14 9.95 4.37 -4.37
N ARG A 15 10.65 3.79 -3.38
CA ARG A 15 10.16 3.72 -1.99
C ARG A 15 9.98 5.10 -1.37
N GLN A 16 10.87 6.06 -1.63
CA GLN A 16 10.72 7.41 -1.11
C GLN A 16 9.46 8.09 -1.66
N ALA A 17 9.20 7.98 -2.98
CA ALA A 17 7.99 8.53 -3.57
C ALA A 17 6.71 7.92 -2.96
N ILE A 18 6.74 6.61 -2.67
CA ILE A 18 5.61 5.91 -2.03
C ILE A 18 5.48 6.30 -0.56
N ARG A 19 6.58 6.48 0.17
CA ARG A 19 6.58 7.00 1.55
C ARG A 19 5.94 8.39 1.62
N ASP A 20 6.29 9.27 0.69
CA ASP A 20 5.70 10.62 0.61
C ASP A 20 4.19 10.54 0.40
N ALA A 21 3.71 9.62 -0.46
CA ALA A 21 2.27 9.36 -0.60
C ALA A 21 1.66 8.73 0.68
N GLY A 22 2.38 7.85 1.36
CA GLY A 22 1.99 7.27 2.64
C GLY A 22 1.76 8.32 3.73
N TYR A 23 2.59 9.36 3.77
CA TYR A 23 2.40 10.50 4.69
C TYR A 23 1.10 11.26 4.40
N GLU A 24 0.81 11.56 3.13
CA GLU A 24 -0.45 12.21 2.75
C GLU A 24 -1.67 11.36 3.11
N ILE A 25 -1.59 10.04 2.90
CA ILE A 25 -2.65 9.11 3.31
C ILE A 25 -2.84 9.14 4.84
N ALA A 26 -1.76 9.10 5.61
CA ALA A 26 -1.80 9.16 7.07
C ALA A 26 -2.34 10.48 7.62
N LEU A 27 -2.18 11.59 6.88
CA LEU A 27 -2.77 12.90 7.18
C LEU A 27 -4.25 13.02 6.77
N GLY A 28 -4.85 11.96 6.23
CA GLY A 28 -6.26 11.96 5.83
C GLY A 28 -6.52 12.68 4.50
N ALA A 29 -5.51 12.84 3.64
CA ALA A 29 -5.64 13.48 2.34
C ALA A 29 -6.35 12.62 1.28
N MET A 30 -6.83 11.44 1.65
CA MET A 30 -7.58 10.55 0.76
C MET A 30 -9.06 10.97 0.65
N PRO A 31 -9.65 10.95 -0.57
CA PRO A 31 -11.07 11.19 -0.75
C PRO A 31 -11.92 10.21 0.07
N LYS A 32 -12.92 10.72 0.80
CA LYS A 32 -13.88 9.90 1.56
C LYS A 32 -14.65 8.88 0.71
N SER A 33 -14.68 9.07 -0.61
CA SER A 33 -15.33 8.16 -1.56
C SER A 33 -14.57 6.85 -1.79
N ILE A 34 -13.30 6.75 -1.39
CA ILE A 34 -12.47 5.57 -1.67
C ILE A 34 -12.77 4.39 -0.73
N GLY A 35 -13.39 4.63 0.44
CA GLY A 35 -13.74 3.58 1.39
C GLY A 35 -12.54 2.73 1.86
N PRO A 36 -12.78 1.62 2.58
CA PRO A 36 -11.72 0.70 2.98
C PRO A 36 -11.17 -0.06 1.77
N LEU A 37 -9.84 -0.16 1.69
CA LEU A 37 -9.14 -0.92 0.66
C LEU A 37 -8.41 -2.12 1.29
N THR A 38 -8.73 -3.31 0.81
CA THR A 38 -8.04 -4.55 1.20
C THR A 38 -7.06 -4.96 0.12
N PHE A 39 -5.81 -5.23 0.51
CA PHE A 39 -4.76 -5.73 -0.37
C PHE A 39 -4.38 -7.16 0.03
N VAL A 40 -4.18 -8.03 -0.96
CA VAL A 40 -3.79 -9.43 -0.74
C VAL A 40 -2.61 -9.78 -1.63
N PHE A 41 -1.54 -10.32 -1.04
CA PHE A 41 -0.40 -10.88 -1.77
C PHE A 41 -0.50 -12.41 -1.77
N THR A 42 -0.80 -13.01 -2.92
CA THR A 42 -1.10 -14.45 -3.05
C THR A 42 0.11 -15.32 -3.43
N GLY A 43 1.33 -14.80 -3.33
CA GLY A 43 2.56 -15.52 -3.65
C GLY A 43 3.71 -15.21 -2.71
N SER A 44 4.74 -16.06 -2.70
CA SER A 44 5.92 -15.95 -1.83
C SER A 44 7.24 -15.78 -2.59
N GLY A 45 7.21 -15.70 -3.92
CA GLY A 45 8.40 -15.47 -4.74
C GLY A 45 8.90 -14.02 -4.70
N ASN A 46 10.08 -13.78 -5.30
CA ASN A 46 10.80 -12.50 -5.24
C ASN A 46 9.96 -11.29 -5.65
N VAL A 47 9.06 -11.44 -6.65
CA VAL A 47 8.19 -10.34 -7.09
C VAL A 47 7.19 -9.95 -6.01
N SER A 48 6.59 -10.94 -5.34
CA SER A 48 5.64 -10.68 -4.24
C SER A 48 6.36 -10.06 -3.03
N GLN A 49 7.55 -10.56 -2.71
CA GLN A 49 8.38 -9.99 -1.63
C GLN A 49 8.74 -8.53 -1.92
N GLY A 50 9.20 -8.21 -3.13
CA GLY A 50 9.48 -6.83 -3.52
C GLY A 50 8.24 -5.93 -3.50
N GLY A 51 7.08 -6.46 -3.89
CA GLY A 51 5.80 -5.75 -3.73
C GLY A 51 5.47 -5.45 -2.27
N GLN A 52 5.65 -6.42 -1.38
CA GLN A 52 5.43 -6.26 0.06
C GLN A 52 6.42 -5.27 0.69
N GLU A 53 7.71 -5.31 0.34
CA GLU A 53 8.73 -4.38 0.80
C GLU A 53 8.39 -2.93 0.47
N VAL A 54 7.89 -2.69 -0.74
CA VAL A 54 7.44 -1.36 -1.16
C VAL A 54 6.14 -0.96 -0.44
N PHE A 55 5.23 -1.92 -0.22
CA PHE A 55 3.96 -1.68 0.46
C PHE A 55 4.12 -1.32 1.93
N GLN A 56 5.24 -1.69 2.58
CA GLN A 56 5.57 -1.27 3.95
C GLN A 56 5.63 0.25 4.12
N GLU A 57 5.82 1.00 3.03
CA GLU A 57 5.89 2.46 3.07
C GLU A 57 4.51 3.15 3.13
N LEU A 58 3.43 2.37 3.03
CA LEU A 58 2.05 2.86 3.14
C LEU A 58 1.48 2.53 4.53
N PRO A 59 0.63 3.40 5.11
CA PRO A 59 -0.10 3.06 6.31
C PRO A 59 -1.09 1.93 6.02
N HIS A 60 -0.91 0.79 6.69
CA HIS A 60 -1.77 -0.38 6.55
C HIS A 60 -1.79 -1.18 7.85
N GLU A 61 -2.77 -2.05 7.99
CA GLU A 61 -2.86 -3.03 9.07
C GLU A 61 -2.94 -4.44 8.50
N TYR A 62 -2.36 -5.39 9.23
CA TYR A 62 -2.52 -6.80 8.94
C TYR A 62 -3.79 -7.31 9.60
N VAL A 63 -4.64 -7.94 8.80
CA VAL A 63 -5.93 -8.45 9.22
C VAL A 63 -6.01 -9.94 8.90
N THR A 64 -6.67 -10.72 9.77
CA THR A 64 -6.86 -12.14 9.49
C THR A 64 -7.97 -12.32 8.44
N PRO A 65 -7.98 -13.43 7.67
CA PRO A 65 -9.02 -13.68 6.68
C PRO A 65 -10.45 -13.59 7.23
N GLU A 66 -10.67 -14.00 8.48
CA GLU A 66 -11.99 -13.98 9.14
C GLU A 66 -12.48 -12.55 9.39
N SER A 67 -11.57 -11.59 9.51
CA SER A 67 -11.91 -10.18 9.75
C SER A 67 -12.22 -9.39 8.48
N LEU A 68 -11.97 -9.95 7.29
CA LEU A 68 -12.15 -9.24 6.01
C LEU A 68 -13.56 -8.72 5.80
N ARG A 69 -14.58 -9.48 6.19
CA ARG A 69 -15.98 -9.04 6.10
C ARG A 69 -16.23 -7.80 6.94
N LYS A 70 -15.72 -7.79 8.17
CA LYS A 70 -15.85 -6.65 9.10
C LYS A 70 -15.14 -5.41 8.55
N VAL A 71 -13.93 -5.58 7.99
CA VAL A 71 -13.16 -4.49 7.38
C VAL A 71 -13.90 -3.89 6.19
N ALA A 72 -14.49 -4.71 5.32
CA ALA A 72 -15.26 -4.24 4.17
C ALA A 72 -16.53 -3.47 4.54
N GLU A 73 -17.16 -3.82 5.66
CA GLU A 73 -18.43 -3.22 6.12
C GLU A 73 -18.21 -1.96 6.99
N HIS A 74 -17.05 -1.82 7.65
CA HIS A 74 -16.86 -0.83 8.72
C HIS A 74 -15.52 -0.06 8.72
N GLY A 75 -14.59 -0.39 7.83
CA GLY A 75 -13.31 0.32 7.69
C GLY A 75 -13.43 1.65 6.95
#